data_AF-A0A499VJC0-F1
#
_entry.id   AF-A0A499VJC0-F1
#
_cell.length_a   1.000
_cell.length_b   1.000
_cell.length_c   1.000
_cell.angle_alpha   90.00
_cell.angle_beta   90.00
_cell.angle_gamma   90.00
#
_symmetry.space_group_name_H-M   'P 1'
#
loop_
_entity.id
_entity.type
_entity.pdbx_description
1 polymer ?
#
loop_
_entity_poly.entity_id
_entity_poly.type
_entity_poly.pdbx_seq_one_letter_code
_entity_poly.pdbx_strand_id
1 'polypeptide(L)'
;MKIDLTDTTASKINKGLVQARRAIGTPAVGMVLTLVIVTDEENAYDALKAANDASRAHPSRTLVVVKRVSRSPRDRTKSRLDAEVRVGADAGTGETVVLRLYGEVANHAQSVVLPLLLPDAPVVVWWSVDAPRDPASDPLGALGQRRVTDSYAAEKPVDELRARAESYEPGDTDLAWARITPWRSMLAAALDQINCEVISAEVAGEEFNPSVELLAMWLADRLHVHVRRVISAGPGLTQVRMETTGGPITLHRSDGTMATLALPGQPDRAVALKRRETSGLLAEELRRLDPDDTYASALRFGVDRLGGTHSASRRSEAPAQATTPLPVRPVQESAEPSRTAASAPAPASPAGDSEVGRPSPAQMPRSRRQTRSEYSPTGRASRQGADGAGRRGPADHEDRGRAGLPRLRLGRAHGRPQRQRPAGRAGRRARPGRHRLGPARPVVGRRAVPARGRPGTQ
;
A
#
# COMPACT_ATOMS: atom_id res chain seq x y z
N MET A 1 -18.06 -23.32 0.67
CA MET A 1 -17.67 -24.49 -0.17
C MET A 1 -16.36 -24.18 -0.87
N LYS A 2 -15.49 -25.19 -0.99
CA LYS A 2 -14.19 -25.11 -1.66
C LYS A 2 -14.06 -26.20 -2.74
N ILE A 3 -13.47 -25.86 -3.88
CA ILE A 3 -13.13 -26.77 -4.97
C ILE A 3 -11.66 -26.57 -5.34
N ASP A 4 -10.83 -27.59 -5.16
CA ASP A 4 -9.43 -27.59 -5.59
C ASP A 4 -9.29 -28.17 -7.00
N LEU A 5 -8.54 -27.48 -7.85
CA LEU A 5 -8.29 -27.84 -9.25
C LEU A 5 -6.78 -27.85 -9.48
N THR A 6 -6.20 -29.04 -9.64
CA THR A 6 -4.77 -29.21 -9.98
C THR A 6 -4.59 -29.31 -11.48
N ASP A 7 -3.50 -28.74 -12.01
CA ASP A 7 -3.16 -28.78 -13.45
C ASP A 7 -4.37 -28.47 -14.36
N THR A 8 -4.88 -27.26 -14.17
CA THR A 8 -6.18 -26.83 -14.67
C THR A 8 -6.07 -25.76 -15.75
N THR A 9 -7.22 -25.33 -16.27
CA THR A 9 -7.33 -24.24 -17.23
C THR A 9 -8.39 -23.26 -16.77
N ALA A 10 -8.34 -22.01 -17.26
CA ALA A 10 -9.34 -21.00 -16.94
C ALA A 10 -10.79 -21.46 -17.27
N SER A 11 -10.97 -22.24 -18.34
CA SER A 11 -12.28 -22.83 -18.68
C SER A 11 -12.78 -23.81 -17.59
N LYS A 12 -11.90 -24.68 -17.08
CA LYS A 12 -12.25 -25.60 -15.98
C LYS A 12 -12.54 -24.84 -14.68
N ILE A 13 -11.82 -23.75 -14.41
CA ILE A 13 -12.07 -22.86 -13.26
C ILE A 13 -13.45 -22.21 -13.36
N ASN A 14 -13.82 -21.66 -14.52
CA ASN A 14 -15.15 -21.10 -14.76
C ASN A 14 -16.26 -22.15 -14.56
N LYS A 15 -16.05 -23.38 -15.03
CA LYS A 15 -16.98 -24.49 -14.75
C LYS A 15 -17.10 -24.76 -13.25
N GLY A 16 -15.98 -24.73 -12.53
CA GLY A 16 -15.94 -24.85 -11.07
C GLY A 16 -16.76 -23.76 -10.37
N LEU A 17 -16.60 -22.48 -10.77
CA LEU A 17 -17.40 -21.37 -10.24
C LEU A 17 -18.91 -21.56 -10.46
N VAL A 18 -19.31 -21.96 -11.66
CA VAL A 18 -20.72 -22.23 -11.99
C VAL A 18 -21.28 -23.39 -11.15
N GLN A 19 -20.50 -24.47 -11.01
CA GLN A 19 -20.89 -25.62 -10.18
C GLN A 19 -21.05 -25.21 -8.70
N ALA A 20 -20.11 -24.42 -8.19
CA ALA A 20 -20.10 -24.00 -6.79
C ALA A 20 -21.30 -23.08 -6.47
N ARG A 21 -21.65 -22.15 -7.37
CA ARG A 21 -22.88 -21.34 -7.26
C ARG A 21 -24.15 -22.19 -7.20
N ARG A 22 -24.26 -23.17 -8.10
CA ARG A 22 -25.41 -24.09 -8.13
C ARG A 22 -25.54 -24.87 -6.83
N ALA A 23 -24.42 -25.35 -6.28
CA ALA A 23 -24.41 -26.11 -5.04
C ALA A 23 -24.87 -25.29 -3.81
N ILE A 24 -24.59 -23.98 -3.79
CA ILE A 24 -25.02 -23.06 -2.72
C ILE A 24 -26.45 -22.52 -2.95
N GLY A 25 -27.03 -22.76 -4.12
CA GLY A 25 -28.38 -22.30 -4.45
C GLY A 25 -28.48 -20.78 -4.63
N THR A 26 -27.36 -20.08 -4.83
CA THR A 26 -27.33 -18.63 -5.06
C THR A 26 -26.93 -18.36 -6.53
N PRO A 27 -27.90 -18.11 -7.43
CA PRO A 27 -27.62 -17.97 -8.86
C PRO A 27 -27.00 -16.62 -9.24
N ALA A 28 -27.18 -15.58 -8.42
CA ALA A 28 -26.66 -14.24 -8.67
C ALA A 28 -25.99 -13.67 -7.41
N VAL A 29 -24.70 -13.38 -7.49
CA VAL A 29 -23.99 -12.58 -6.50
C VAL A 29 -23.94 -11.16 -7.06
N GLY A 30 -24.50 -10.19 -6.34
CA GLY A 30 -24.50 -8.77 -6.70
C GLY A 30 -23.12 -8.14 -6.58
N MET A 31 -22.13 -8.69 -7.29
CA MET A 31 -20.76 -8.21 -7.29
C MET A 31 -20.67 -6.91 -8.08
N VAL A 32 -20.00 -5.92 -7.51
CA VAL A 32 -19.85 -4.59 -8.09
C VAL A 32 -18.51 -4.40 -8.82
N LEU A 33 -17.54 -5.30 -8.62
CA LEU A 33 -16.22 -5.26 -9.25
C LEU A 33 -15.53 -6.63 -9.26
N THR A 34 -14.47 -6.74 -10.05
CA THR A 34 -13.46 -7.80 -9.94
C THR A 34 -12.20 -7.24 -9.30
N LEU A 35 -11.76 -7.79 -8.17
CA LEU A 35 -10.49 -7.45 -7.51
C LEU A 35 -9.45 -8.52 -7.86
N VAL A 36 -8.44 -8.13 -8.63
CA VAL A 36 -7.28 -8.97 -8.96
C VAL A 36 -6.17 -8.63 -7.97
N ILE A 37 -5.77 -9.58 -7.14
CA ILE A 37 -4.67 -9.43 -6.19
C ILE A 37 -3.45 -10.12 -6.78
N VAL A 38 -2.34 -9.40 -6.93
CA VAL A 38 -1.07 -9.95 -7.40
C VAL A 38 -0.12 -10.02 -6.22
N THR A 39 0.40 -11.21 -5.94
CA THR A 39 1.18 -11.48 -4.73
C THR A 39 2.05 -12.73 -4.89
N ASP A 40 2.90 -12.99 -3.90
CA ASP A 40 3.67 -14.23 -3.75
C ASP A 40 2.97 -15.19 -2.77
N GLU A 41 3.54 -16.38 -2.52
CA GLU A 41 2.92 -17.35 -1.61
C GLU A 41 3.01 -16.91 -0.14
N GLU A 42 4.01 -16.12 0.22
CA GLU A 42 4.28 -15.71 1.61
C GLU A 42 3.25 -14.68 2.08
N ASN A 43 2.87 -13.76 1.19
CA ASN A 43 1.94 -12.66 1.45
C ASN A 43 0.49 -12.98 1.05
N ALA A 44 0.24 -14.10 0.37
CA ALA A 44 -1.09 -14.47 -0.13
C ALA A 44 -2.17 -14.55 0.95
N TYR A 45 -1.82 -15.04 2.15
CA TYR A 45 -2.77 -15.17 3.25
C TYR A 45 -3.27 -13.79 3.73
N ASP A 46 -2.34 -12.87 4.00
CA ASP A 46 -2.68 -11.54 4.52
C ASP A 46 -3.38 -10.69 3.46
N ALA A 47 -2.94 -10.77 2.20
CA ALA A 47 -3.60 -10.09 1.10
C ALA A 47 -5.05 -10.59 0.91
N LEU A 48 -5.27 -11.90 0.96
CA LEU A 48 -6.60 -12.48 0.86
C LEU A 48 -7.49 -12.10 2.06
N LYS A 49 -6.93 -12.11 3.27
CA LYS A 49 -7.65 -11.66 4.48
C LYS A 49 -8.09 -10.22 4.34
N ALA A 50 -7.19 -9.32 3.93
CA ALA A 50 -7.49 -7.90 3.75
C ALA A 50 -8.59 -7.68 2.69
N ALA A 51 -8.54 -8.40 1.58
CA ALA A 51 -9.54 -8.34 0.53
C ALA A 51 -10.92 -8.87 0.96
N ASN A 52 -10.97 -9.99 1.68
CA ASN A 52 -12.23 -10.53 2.22
C ASN A 52 -12.87 -9.56 3.22
N ASP A 53 -12.07 -8.84 4.01
CA ASP A 53 -12.58 -7.81 4.91
C ASP A 53 -13.10 -6.58 4.14
N ALA A 54 -12.39 -6.13 3.11
CA ALA A 54 -12.81 -5.03 2.25
C ALA A 54 -14.09 -5.37 1.45
N SER A 55 -14.28 -6.64 1.07
CA SER A 55 -15.43 -7.09 0.29
C SER A 55 -16.76 -6.92 1.03
N ARG A 56 -16.74 -6.81 2.37
CA ARG A 56 -17.94 -6.49 3.17
C ARG A 56 -18.57 -5.16 2.79
N ALA A 57 -17.74 -4.16 2.45
CA ALA A 57 -18.19 -2.87 1.95
C ALA A 57 -18.37 -2.86 0.43
N HIS A 58 -17.59 -3.67 -0.29
CA HIS A 58 -17.56 -3.71 -1.76
C HIS A 58 -17.64 -5.16 -2.27
N PRO A 59 -18.83 -5.77 -2.38
CA PRO A 59 -18.96 -7.16 -2.83
C PRO A 59 -18.28 -7.38 -4.19
N SER A 60 -17.31 -8.29 -4.26
CA SER A 60 -16.43 -8.44 -5.42
C SER A 60 -16.18 -9.90 -5.79
N ARG A 61 -15.83 -10.15 -7.05
CA ARG A 61 -15.08 -11.36 -7.41
C ARG A 61 -13.61 -11.11 -7.11
N THR A 62 -13.02 -11.90 -6.23
CA THR A 62 -11.60 -11.80 -5.89
C THR A 62 -10.80 -12.86 -6.65
N LEU A 63 -9.84 -12.45 -7.45
CA LEU A 63 -8.90 -13.31 -8.17
C LEU A 63 -7.50 -13.11 -7.57
N VAL A 64 -7.02 -14.06 -6.78
CA VAL A 64 -5.68 -13.99 -6.19
C VAL A 64 -4.68 -14.68 -7.11
N VAL A 65 -3.81 -13.92 -7.75
CA VAL A 65 -2.75 -14.39 -8.63
C VAL A 65 -1.47 -14.54 -7.82
N VAL A 66 -1.17 -15.77 -7.40
CA VAL A 66 0.07 -16.13 -6.71
C VAL A 66 1.12 -16.54 -7.74
N LYS A 67 2.10 -15.67 -7.98
CA LYS A 67 3.22 -15.94 -8.87
C LYS A 67 4.31 -16.70 -8.10
N ARG A 68 4.47 -18.00 -8.35
CA ARG A 68 5.55 -18.76 -7.71
C ARG A 68 6.84 -18.63 -8.51
N VAL A 69 7.86 -18.06 -7.86
CA VAL A 69 9.21 -18.03 -8.39
C VAL A 69 9.83 -19.42 -8.25
N SER A 70 10.05 -20.11 -9.37
CA SER A 70 10.70 -21.42 -9.37
C SER A 70 12.16 -21.31 -8.93
N ARG A 71 12.53 -22.06 -7.87
CA ARG A 71 13.88 -22.07 -7.28
C ARG A 71 14.89 -22.89 -8.08
N SER A 72 14.44 -23.77 -8.98
CA SER A 72 15.32 -24.57 -9.85
C SER A 72 15.05 -24.33 -11.33
N PRO A 73 16.06 -24.44 -12.21
CA PRO A 73 15.86 -24.35 -13.66
C PRO A 73 14.88 -25.39 -14.22
N ARG A 74 14.84 -26.60 -13.64
CA ARG A 74 13.91 -27.67 -14.05
C ARG A 74 12.45 -27.37 -13.69
N ASP A 75 12.20 -26.63 -12.61
CA ASP A 75 10.85 -26.24 -12.21
C ASP A 75 10.37 -24.98 -12.97
N ARG A 76 11.26 -24.30 -13.71
CA ARG A 76 10.86 -23.21 -14.62
C ARG A 76 10.22 -23.73 -15.89
N THR A 77 10.58 -24.94 -16.35
CA THR A 77 10.05 -25.53 -17.58
C THR A 77 8.73 -26.26 -17.40
N LYS A 78 8.28 -26.48 -16.16
CA LYS A 78 7.00 -27.13 -15.85
C LYS A 78 5.91 -26.08 -15.67
N SER A 79 5.33 -25.68 -16.80
CA SER A 79 4.16 -24.80 -16.85
C SER A 79 2.93 -25.50 -16.27
N ARG A 80 2.38 -24.96 -15.18
CA ARG A 80 1.19 -25.50 -14.51
C ARG A 80 0.38 -24.37 -13.90
N LEU A 81 -0.94 -24.57 -13.89
CA LEU A 81 -1.89 -23.72 -13.17
C LEU A 81 -2.64 -24.60 -12.17
N ASP A 82 -2.56 -24.26 -10.89
CA ASP A 82 -3.46 -24.80 -9.88
C ASP A 82 -4.44 -23.68 -9.47
N ALA A 83 -5.67 -24.06 -9.13
CA ALA A 83 -6.67 -23.12 -8.67
C ALA A 83 -7.48 -23.67 -7.51
N GLU A 84 -7.90 -22.76 -6.64
CA GLU A 84 -8.82 -23.04 -5.55
C GLU A 84 -10.00 -22.09 -5.68
N VAL A 85 -11.19 -22.64 -5.90
CA VAL A 85 -12.43 -21.89 -5.98
C VAL A 85 -13.14 -21.95 -4.64
N ARG A 86 -13.40 -20.78 -4.04
CA ARG A 86 -14.13 -20.60 -2.80
C ARG A 86 -15.41 -19.81 -3.08
N VAL A 87 -16.50 -20.25 -2.47
CA VAL A 87 -17.82 -19.58 -2.54
C VAL A 87 -18.59 -19.72 -1.23
N GLY A 88 -19.51 -18.80 -0.98
CA GLY A 88 -20.28 -18.73 0.27
C GLY A 88 -19.39 -18.31 1.44
N ALA A 89 -19.56 -18.93 2.61
CA ALA A 89 -18.83 -18.58 3.82
C ALA A 89 -17.29 -18.56 3.66
N ASP A 90 -16.75 -19.37 2.74
CA ASP A 90 -15.31 -19.47 2.48
C ASP A 90 -14.74 -18.35 1.58
N ALA A 91 -15.61 -17.49 1.02
CA ALA A 91 -15.25 -16.44 0.05
C ALA A 91 -15.70 -15.03 0.49
N GLY A 92 -16.01 -14.84 1.77
CA GLY A 92 -16.56 -13.59 2.25
C GLY A 92 -17.93 -13.29 1.62
N THR A 93 -18.11 -12.07 1.13
CA THR A 93 -19.37 -11.61 0.51
C THR A 93 -19.46 -11.90 -1.00
N GLY A 94 -18.47 -12.60 -1.57
CA GLY A 94 -18.34 -12.78 -3.01
C GLY A 94 -17.88 -14.18 -3.44
N GLU A 95 -17.12 -14.22 -4.52
CA GLU A 95 -16.43 -15.43 -5.00
C GLU A 95 -14.92 -15.17 -4.94
N THR A 96 -14.16 -16.16 -4.46
CA THR A 96 -12.71 -16.05 -4.40
C THR A 96 -12.10 -17.18 -5.20
N VAL A 97 -11.21 -16.86 -6.12
CA VAL A 97 -10.39 -17.84 -6.84
C VAL A 97 -8.93 -17.56 -6.54
N VAL A 98 -8.26 -18.51 -5.91
CA VAL A 98 -6.81 -18.45 -5.69
C VAL A 98 -6.13 -19.22 -6.82
N LEU A 99 -5.38 -18.52 -7.65
CA LEU A 99 -4.62 -19.03 -8.80
C LEU A 99 -3.15 -19.14 -8.40
N ARG A 100 -2.57 -20.34 -8.48
CA ARG A 100 -1.14 -20.57 -8.29
C ARG A 100 -0.49 -20.89 -9.62
N LEU A 101 0.37 -19.99 -10.09
CA LEU A 101 1.00 -20.06 -11.40
C LEU A 101 2.43 -20.54 -11.26
N TYR A 102 2.80 -21.54 -12.06
CA TYR A 102 4.12 -22.16 -12.09
C TYR A 102 4.72 -22.09 -13.48
N GLY A 103 6.05 -21.96 -13.55
CA GLY A 103 6.78 -21.94 -14.82
C GLY A 103 6.39 -20.77 -15.71
N GLU A 104 6.34 -20.99 -17.02
CA GLU A 104 6.08 -19.93 -18.01
C GLU A 104 4.68 -19.31 -17.89
N VAL A 105 3.71 -20.03 -17.32
CA VAL A 105 2.34 -19.51 -17.09
C VAL A 105 2.37 -18.26 -16.22
N ALA A 106 3.31 -18.16 -15.27
CA ALA A 106 3.44 -16.98 -14.41
C ALA A 106 3.75 -15.68 -15.19
N ASN A 107 4.40 -15.80 -16.36
CA ASN A 107 4.70 -14.67 -17.26
C ASN A 107 3.50 -14.28 -18.15
N HIS A 108 2.44 -15.10 -18.15
CA HIS A 108 1.23 -14.92 -18.94
C HIS A 108 -0.04 -14.91 -18.07
N ALA A 109 0.07 -14.40 -16.84
CA ALA A 109 -1.00 -14.39 -15.86
C ALA A 109 -2.28 -13.69 -16.36
N GLN A 110 -2.14 -12.63 -17.16
CA GLN A 110 -3.25 -11.91 -17.78
C GLN A 110 -4.14 -12.81 -18.65
N SER A 111 -3.54 -13.79 -19.36
CA SER A 111 -4.28 -14.73 -20.20
C SER A 111 -5.12 -15.71 -19.38
N VAL A 112 -4.72 -15.99 -18.14
CA VAL A 112 -5.48 -16.80 -17.19
C VAL A 112 -6.59 -15.98 -16.54
N VAL A 113 -6.31 -14.72 -16.19
CA VAL A 113 -7.23 -13.82 -15.48
C VAL A 113 -8.35 -13.31 -16.38
N LEU A 114 -8.06 -12.90 -17.61
CA LEU A 114 -9.00 -12.30 -18.55
C LEU A 114 -10.34 -13.07 -18.68
N PRO A 115 -10.37 -14.40 -18.93
CA PRO A 115 -11.62 -15.16 -19.02
C PRO A 115 -12.36 -15.35 -17.69
N LEU A 116 -11.76 -15.02 -16.54
CA LEU A 116 -12.35 -15.12 -15.20
C LEU A 116 -12.94 -13.80 -14.70
N LEU A 117 -12.71 -12.70 -15.43
CA LEU A 117 -13.27 -11.39 -15.12
C LEU A 117 -14.80 -11.39 -15.23
N LEU A 118 -15.43 -10.48 -14.49
CA LEU A 118 -16.85 -10.17 -14.71
C LEU A 118 -16.98 -9.30 -15.96
N PRO A 119 -17.87 -9.64 -16.91
CA PRO A 119 -17.92 -8.98 -18.23
C PRO A 119 -18.31 -7.49 -18.18
N ASP A 120 -19.09 -7.07 -17.17
CA ASP A 120 -19.63 -5.70 -17.07
C ASP A 120 -19.24 -4.98 -15.78
N ALA A 121 -18.30 -5.55 -15.01
CA ALA A 121 -17.87 -4.96 -13.74
C ALA A 121 -16.44 -4.40 -13.87
N PRO A 122 -16.14 -3.25 -13.24
CA PRO A 122 -14.79 -2.73 -13.24
C PRO A 122 -13.81 -3.71 -12.59
N VAL A 123 -12.58 -3.68 -13.07
CA VAL A 123 -11.44 -4.45 -12.63
C VAL A 123 -10.50 -3.53 -11.85
N VAL A 124 -10.20 -3.94 -10.63
CA VAL A 124 -9.17 -3.32 -9.78
C VAL A 124 -8.03 -4.30 -9.66
N VAL A 125 -6.81 -3.86 -9.97
CA VAL A 125 -5.60 -4.67 -9.80
C VAL A 125 -4.84 -4.12 -8.61
N TRP A 126 -4.52 -4.97 -7.65
CA TRP A 126 -3.78 -4.60 -6.45
C TRP A 126 -2.55 -5.50 -6.30
N TRP A 127 -1.37 -4.89 -6.24
CA TRP A 127 -0.14 -5.57 -5.86
C TRP A 127 0.05 -5.39 -4.35
N SER A 128 -0.06 -6.48 -3.59
CA SER A 128 0.14 -6.42 -2.13
C SER A 128 1.60 -6.23 -1.77
N VAL A 129 2.49 -6.69 -2.65
CA VAL A 129 3.96 -6.59 -2.60
C VAL A 129 4.48 -6.58 -4.04
N ASP A 130 5.75 -6.20 -4.23
CA ASP A 130 6.46 -6.29 -5.52
C ASP A 130 5.70 -5.70 -6.72
N ALA A 131 5.14 -4.50 -6.53
CA ALA A 131 4.46 -3.80 -7.60
C ALA A 131 5.42 -3.49 -8.77
N PRO A 132 5.03 -3.73 -10.04
CA PRO A 132 5.87 -3.42 -11.20
C PRO A 132 6.16 -1.93 -11.27
N ARG A 133 7.32 -1.50 -11.78
CA ARG A 133 7.69 -0.07 -11.88
C ARG A 133 6.65 0.79 -12.61
N ASP A 134 6.02 0.23 -13.64
CA ASP A 134 4.92 0.83 -14.39
C ASP A 134 3.70 -0.10 -14.28
N PRO A 135 2.73 0.21 -13.40
CA PRO A 135 1.53 -0.58 -13.23
C PRO A 135 0.63 -0.59 -14.46
N ALA A 136 0.58 0.50 -15.23
CA ALA A 136 -0.29 0.60 -16.39
C ALA A 136 0.20 -0.26 -17.56
N SER A 137 1.52 -0.37 -17.72
CA SER A 137 2.14 -1.22 -18.75
C SER A 137 2.24 -2.70 -18.35
N ASP A 138 2.05 -3.06 -17.08
CA ASP A 138 2.02 -4.46 -16.66
C ASP A 138 0.83 -5.20 -17.31
N PRO A 139 1.00 -6.44 -17.84
CA PRO A 139 -0.07 -7.14 -18.52
C PRO A 139 -1.33 -7.39 -17.68
N LEU A 140 -1.22 -7.56 -16.35
CA LEU A 140 -2.38 -7.63 -15.46
C LEU A 140 -2.92 -6.23 -15.21
N GLY A 141 -2.05 -5.26 -14.99
CA GLY A 141 -2.43 -3.85 -14.80
C GLY A 141 -3.24 -3.27 -15.95
N ALA A 142 -2.91 -3.61 -17.19
CA ALA A 142 -3.65 -3.21 -18.39
C ALA A 142 -5.10 -3.70 -18.42
N LEU A 143 -5.46 -4.71 -17.61
CA LEU A 143 -6.85 -5.16 -17.45
C LEU A 143 -7.65 -4.27 -16.47
N GLY A 144 -6.96 -3.57 -15.58
CA GLY A 144 -7.53 -2.78 -14.49
C GLY A 144 -7.82 -1.34 -14.87
N GLN A 145 -9.01 -0.84 -14.50
CA GLN A 145 -9.28 0.60 -14.52
C GLN A 145 -8.64 1.30 -13.33
N ARG A 146 -8.56 0.62 -12.18
CA ARG A 146 -7.84 1.07 -10.98
C ARG A 146 -6.66 0.14 -10.72
N ARG A 147 -5.48 0.72 -10.48
CA ARG A 147 -4.23 0.00 -10.23
C ARG A 147 -3.65 0.50 -8.91
N VAL A 148 -3.68 -0.36 -7.90
CA VAL A 148 -3.34 -0.06 -6.51
C VAL A 148 -1.99 -0.67 -6.19
N THR A 149 -1.03 0.16 -5.77
CA THR A 149 0.26 -0.27 -5.25
C THR A 149 0.36 -0.01 -3.74
N ASP A 150 1.38 -0.54 -3.08
CA ASP A 150 1.71 -0.17 -1.70
C ASP A 150 3.21 0.09 -1.57
N SER A 151 3.60 1.35 -1.81
CA SER A 151 4.98 1.81 -1.63
C SER A 151 5.50 1.61 -0.21
N TYR A 152 4.63 1.54 0.80
CA TYR A 152 5.03 1.32 2.19
C TYR A 152 5.58 -0.11 2.40
N ALA A 153 5.09 -1.08 1.63
CA ALA A 153 5.54 -2.47 1.68
C ALA A 153 6.81 -2.74 0.86
N ALA A 154 7.32 -1.75 0.12
CA ALA A 154 8.49 -1.90 -0.72
C ALA A 154 9.81 -1.82 0.06
N GLU A 155 10.85 -2.47 -0.46
CA GLU A 155 12.21 -2.41 0.12
C GLU A 155 12.78 -0.98 0.12
N LYS A 156 12.46 -0.19 -0.91
CA LYS A 156 12.90 1.20 -1.06
C LYS A 156 11.70 2.13 -1.34
N PRO A 157 10.90 2.47 -0.31
CA PRO A 157 9.63 3.18 -0.50
C PRO A 157 9.74 4.52 -1.24
N VAL A 158 10.79 5.29 -0.96
CA VAL A 158 11.01 6.60 -1.59
C VAL A 158 11.40 6.47 -3.07
N ASP A 159 12.17 5.45 -3.42
CA ASP A 159 12.52 5.18 -4.82
C ASP A 159 11.31 4.67 -5.60
N GLU A 160 10.46 3.86 -4.98
CA GLU A 160 9.17 3.46 -5.55
C GLU A 160 8.29 4.68 -5.81
N LEU A 161 8.13 5.60 -4.86
CA LEU A 161 7.37 6.84 -5.09
C LEU A 161 7.92 7.66 -6.26
N ARG A 162 9.25 7.74 -6.41
CA ARG A 162 9.87 8.42 -7.56
C ARG A 162 9.50 7.71 -8.86
N ALA A 163 9.60 6.38 -8.90
CA ALA A 163 9.19 5.59 -10.05
C ALA A 163 7.70 5.78 -10.37
N ARG A 164 6.80 5.82 -9.37
CA ARG A 164 5.38 6.11 -9.57
C ARG A 164 5.17 7.48 -10.20
N ALA A 165 5.93 8.49 -9.78
CA ALA A 165 5.82 9.83 -10.37
C ALA A 165 6.23 9.87 -11.85
N GLU A 166 7.22 9.06 -12.24
CA GLU A 166 7.71 8.97 -13.62
C GLU A 166 6.74 8.22 -14.54
N SER A 167 6.05 7.18 -14.03
CA SER A 167 5.19 6.29 -14.82
C SER A 167 3.68 6.49 -14.58
N TYR A 168 3.28 7.54 -13.88
CA TYR A 168 1.89 7.75 -13.48
C TYR A 168 0.93 7.79 -14.68
N GLU A 169 -0.08 6.94 -14.65
CA GLU A 169 -1.24 6.98 -15.56
C GLU A 169 -2.55 7.14 -14.79
N PRO A 170 -3.59 7.78 -15.37
CA PRO A 170 -4.90 7.89 -14.75
C PRO A 170 -5.46 6.52 -14.33
N GLY A 171 -5.84 6.40 -13.05
CA GLY A 171 -6.26 5.14 -12.43
C GLY A 171 -5.20 4.48 -11.55
N ASP A 172 -3.96 4.97 -11.57
CA ASP A 172 -2.92 4.58 -10.61
C ASP A 172 -3.16 5.24 -9.25
N THR A 173 -2.91 4.49 -8.19
CA THR A 173 -2.98 4.94 -6.79
C THR A 173 -2.03 4.12 -5.93
N ASP A 174 -1.76 4.61 -4.72
CA ASP A 174 -0.91 3.92 -3.76
C ASP A 174 -1.58 3.90 -2.37
N LEU A 175 -1.52 2.78 -1.66
CA LEU A 175 -2.10 2.66 -0.32
C LEU A 175 -1.46 3.63 0.69
N ALA A 176 -0.22 4.10 0.46
CA ALA A 176 0.37 5.16 1.27
C ALA A 176 -0.39 6.50 1.16
N TRP A 177 -1.05 6.77 0.02
CA TRP A 177 -1.92 7.93 -0.18
C TRP A 177 -3.23 7.79 0.59
N ALA A 178 -3.86 6.62 0.50
CA ALA A 178 -5.01 6.28 1.34
C ALA A 178 -4.61 6.47 2.81
N ARG A 179 -3.45 5.99 3.24
CA ARG A 179 -3.00 6.03 4.64
C ARG A 179 -3.06 7.43 5.28
N ILE A 180 -2.89 8.48 4.48
CA ILE A 180 -2.92 9.88 4.94
C ILE A 180 -4.25 10.59 4.75
N THR A 181 -5.29 9.96 4.20
CA THR A 181 -6.62 10.59 4.07
C THR A 181 -7.13 11.20 5.37
N PRO A 182 -7.07 10.53 6.55
CA PRO A 182 -7.49 11.15 7.81
C PRO A 182 -6.66 12.38 8.20
N TRP A 183 -5.35 12.37 7.91
CA TRP A 183 -4.46 13.52 8.14
C TRP A 183 -4.84 14.70 7.24
N ARG A 184 -4.99 14.45 5.94
CA ARG A 184 -5.39 15.47 4.96
C ARG A 184 -6.73 16.10 5.33
N SER A 185 -7.73 15.29 5.68
CA SER A 185 -9.05 15.78 6.09
C SER A 185 -8.99 16.64 7.35
N MET A 186 -8.21 16.24 8.36
CA MET A 186 -8.09 16.99 9.60
C MET A 186 -7.36 18.33 9.39
N LEU A 187 -6.29 18.34 8.59
CA LEU A 187 -5.54 19.56 8.28
C LEU A 187 -6.37 20.55 7.46
N ALA A 188 -7.12 20.06 6.46
CA ALA A 188 -8.04 20.90 5.70
C ALA A 188 -9.12 21.51 6.61
N ALA A 189 -9.77 20.69 7.45
CA ALA A 189 -10.78 21.17 8.39
C ALA A 189 -10.23 22.13 9.45
N ALA A 190 -8.95 22.00 9.83
CA ALA A 190 -8.28 22.93 10.73
C ALA A 190 -8.06 24.30 10.08
N LEU A 191 -7.64 24.32 8.81
CA LEU A 191 -7.47 25.56 8.04
C LEU A 191 -8.80 26.25 7.76
N ASP A 192 -9.89 25.50 7.54
CA ASP A 192 -11.23 26.06 7.35
C ASP A 192 -11.77 26.80 8.58
N GLN A 193 -11.21 26.55 9.77
CA GLN A 193 -11.64 27.19 11.03
C GLN A 193 -10.91 28.50 11.33
N ILE A 194 -9.79 28.79 10.68
CA ILE A 194 -8.93 29.93 11.02
C ILE A 194 -8.61 30.73 9.78
N ASN A 195 -8.92 32.02 9.83
CA ASN A 195 -8.49 32.97 8.81
C ASN A 195 -7.01 33.31 9.01
N CYS A 196 -6.13 32.54 8.38
CA CYS A 196 -4.68 32.73 8.44
C CYS A 196 -4.03 32.40 7.10
N GLU A 197 -2.81 32.91 6.90
CA GLU A 197 -1.96 32.50 5.79
C GLU A 197 -0.91 31.52 6.33
N VAL A 198 -0.75 30.37 5.67
CA VAL A 198 0.30 29.41 6.02
C VAL A 198 1.63 29.90 5.44
N ILE A 199 2.65 29.97 6.28
CA ILE A 199 3.99 30.48 5.93
C ILE A 199 4.93 29.32 5.58
N SER A 200 4.88 28.24 6.36
CA SER A 200 5.67 27.03 6.14
C SER A 200 5.04 25.84 6.85
N ALA A 201 5.42 24.63 6.46
CA ALA A 201 4.99 23.43 7.17
C ALA A 201 6.16 22.49 7.48
N GLU A 202 5.95 21.68 8.50
CA GLU A 202 6.82 20.59 8.91
C GLU A 202 6.00 19.31 9.01
N VAL A 203 6.48 18.24 8.40
CA VAL A 203 5.88 16.89 8.50
C VAL A 203 6.90 15.97 9.14
N ALA A 204 6.53 15.36 10.26
CA ALA A 204 7.37 14.44 10.99
C ALA A 204 6.82 13.00 10.94
N GLY A 205 7.72 12.04 10.80
CA GLY A 205 7.40 10.62 10.80
C GLY A 205 8.65 9.74 10.74
N GLU A 206 8.46 8.43 10.60
CA GLU A 206 9.57 7.49 10.40
C GLU A 206 10.39 7.84 9.15
N GLU A 207 11.66 7.50 9.20
CA GLU A 207 12.55 7.63 8.05
C GLU A 207 12.05 6.77 6.87
N PHE A 208 12.21 7.29 5.65
CA PHE A 208 11.79 6.64 4.40
C PHE A 208 10.30 6.27 4.31
N ASN A 209 9.44 6.89 5.11
CA ASN A 209 8.02 6.61 5.09
C ASN A 209 7.32 7.31 3.91
N PRO A 210 6.71 6.59 2.94
CA PRO A 210 6.12 7.21 1.76
C PRO A 210 4.90 8.07 2.08
N SER A 211 4.19 7.79 3.18
CA SER A 211 3.08 8.64 3.64
C SER A 211 3.56 10.01 4.11
N VAL A 212 4.77 10.10 4.70
CA VAL A 212 5.37 11.39 5.09
C VAL A 212 5.70 12.21 3.84
N GLU A 213 6.33 11.58 2.85
CA GLU A 213 6.67 12.23 1.59
C GLU A 213 5.41 12.70 0.84
N LEU A 214 4.40 11.84 0.68
CA LEU A 214 3.15 12.18 0.02
C LEU A 214 2.40 13.32 0.71
N LEU A 215 2.35 13.34 2.05
CA LEU A 215 1.68 14.41 2.79
C LEU A 215 2.45 15.73 2.64
N ALA A 216 3.78 15.69 2.70
CA ALA A 216 4.61 16.87 2.50
C ALA A 216 4.48 17.43 1.08
N MET A 217 4.50 16.56 0.05
CA MET A 217 4.28 16.96 -1.35
C MET A 217 2.89 17.57 -1.54
N TRP A 218 1.85 16.97 -0.98
CA TRP A 218 0.49 17.51 -1.06
C TRP A 218 0.36 18.89 -0.41
N LEU A 219 0.93 19.08 0.79
CA LEU A 219 0.92 20.39 1.46
C LEU A 219 1.69 21.44 0.65
N ALA A 220 2.87 21.08 0.13
CA ALA A 220 3.69 21.99 -0.67
C ALA A 220 2.97 22.39 -1.97
N ASP A 221 2.37 21.42 -2.65
CA ASP A 221 1.60 21.62 -3.88
C ASP A 221 0.34 22.47 -3.66
N ARG A 222 -0.41 22.22 -2.58
CA ARG A 222 -1.67 22.94 -2.32
C ARG A 222 -1.48 24.32 -1.71
N LEU A 223 -0.52 24.48 -0.80
CA LEU A 223 -0.30 25.73 -0.07
C LEU A 223 0.78 26.61 -0.72
N HIS A 224 1.58 26.07 -1.64
CA HIS A 224 2.66 26.79 -2.31
C HIS A 224 3.73 27.30 -1.32
N VAL A 225 3.92 26.58 -0.21
CA VAL A 225 4.89 26.89 0.84
C VAL A 225 6.02 25.88 0.90
N HIS A 226 7.13 26.27 1.53
CA HIS A 226 8.19 25.33 1.84
C HIS A 226 7.75 24.34 2.92
N VAL A 227 7.87 23.05 2.62
CA VAL A 227 7.58 21.97 3.57
C VAL A 227 8.86 21.23 3.92
N ARG A 228 9.18 21.18 5.23
CA ARG A 228 10.34 20.49 5.78
C ARG A 228 9.92 19.12 6.32
N ARG A 229 10.72 18.09 6.03
CA ARG A 229 10.55 16.75 6.61
C ARG A 229 11.44 16.58 7.83
N VAL A 230 10.91 15.97 8.88
CA VAL A 230 11.64 15.68 10.12
C VAL A 230 11.49 14.20 10.46
N ILE A 231 12.60 13.57 10.85
CA ILE A 231 12.60 12.18 11.29
C ILE A 231 12.14 12.14 12.75
N SER A 232 11.24 11.21 13.05
CA SER A 232 10.77 10.92 14.41
C SER A 232 10.84 9.42 14.67
N ALA A 233 10.76 9.03 15.95
CA ALA A 233 10.82 7.63 16.36
C ALA A 233 9.61 6.77 15.91
N GLY A 234 8.59 7.39 15.31
CA GLY A 234 7.41 6.68 14.83
C GLY A 234 6.39 6.34 15.93
N PRO A 235 5.37 5.52 15.62
CA PRO A 235 5.26 4.73 14.40
C PRO A 235 4.54 5.46 13.26
N GLY A 236 5.10 5.42 12.05
CA GLY A 236 4.58 6.06 10.85
C GLY A 236 4.66 7.59 10.91
N LEU A 237 3.58 8.26 10.48
CA LEU A 237 3.45 9.72 10.59
C LEU A 237 3.07 10.12 12.02
N THR A 238 3.80 11.06 12.60
CA THR A 238 3.70 11.45 14.01
C THR A 238 3.25 12.89 14.18
N GLN A 239 3.65 13.82 13.30
CA GLN A 239 3.29 15.22 13.45
C GLN A 239 3.15 15.94 12.11
N VAL A 240 2.23 16.90 12.07
CA VAL A 240 2.27 18.01 11.12
C VAL A 240 2.19 19.31 11.90
N ARG A 241 3.09 20.25 11.62
CA ARG A 241 3.08 21.60 12.18
C ARG A 241 3.11 22.61 11.05
N MET A 242 2.14 23.51 11.01
CA MET A 242 2.07 24.59 10.03
C MET A 242 2.26 25.91 10.76
N GLU A 243 3.28 26.67 10.38
CA GLU A 243 3.46 28.04 10.85
C GLU A 243 2.51 28.94 10.06
N THR A 244 1.74 29.77 10.75
CA THR A 244 0.79 30.69 10.14
C THR A 244 0.97 32.09 10.69
N THR A 245 0.36 33.08 10.03
CA THR A 245 0.33 34.48 10.52
C THR A 245 -0.38 34.63 11.88
N GLY A 246 -1.26 33.69 12.24
CA GLY A 246 -2.00 33.69 13.51
C GLY A 246 -1.40 32.80 14.61
N GLY A 247 -0.26 32.14 14.34
CA GLY A 247 0.36 31.16 15.23
C GLY A 247 0.37 29.74 14.65
N PRO A 248 1.03 28.77 15.32
CA PRO A 248 1.21 27.44 14.77
C PRO A 248 -0.06 26.59 14.88
N ILE A 249 -0.40 25.89 13.79
CA ILE A 249 -1.38 24.79 13.79
C ILE A 249 -0.60 23.48 13.92
N THR A 250 -0.88 22.67 14.94
CA THR A 250 -0.18 21.40 15.15
C THR A 250 -1.15 20.25 15.26
N LEU A 251 -0.92 19.19 14.49
CA LEU A 251 -1.58 17.90 14.62
C LEU A 251 -0.52 16.87 15.01
N HIS A 252 -0.56 16.38 16.25
CA HIS A 252 0.46 15.50 16.80
C HIS A 252 -0.15 14.20 17.32
N ARG A 253 0.36 13.06 16.86
CA ARG A 253 -0.08 11.71 17.22
C ARG A 253 1.09 10.93 17.81
N SER A 254 1.17 10.87 19.14
CA SER A 254 2.26 10.21 19.87
C SER A 254 2.15 8.69 19.93
N ASP A 255 0.93 8.14 20.03
CA ASP A 255 0.68 6.73 20.35
C ASP A 255 0.08 5.90 19.19
N GLY A 256 -0.09 6.51 18.02
CA GLY A 256 -0.66 5.86 16.84
C GLY A 256 -2.19 5.72 16.84
N THR A 257 -2.89 6.19 17.88
CA THR A 257 -4.36 6.09 17.99
C THR A 257 -5.05 7.45 18.07
N MET A 258 -4.65 8.30 19.02
CA MET A 258 -5.23 9.61 19.26
C MET A 258 -4.23 10.69 18.87
N ALA A 259 -4.71 11.72 18.20
CA ALA A 259 -3.91 12.90 17.91
C ALA A 259 -4.45 14.10 18.69
N THR A 260 -3.57 15.01 19.05
CA THR A 260 -3.91 16.32 19.58
C THR A 260 -3.86 17.33 18.44
N LEU A 261 -4.97 18.00 18.19
CA LEU A 261 -5.06 19.16 17.31
C LEU A 261 -4.99 20.42 18.18
N ALA A 262 -3.91 21.19 18.02
CA ALA A 262 -3.71 22.49 18.64
C ALA A 262 -3.90 23.59 17.58
N LEU A 263 -4.78 24.53 17.88
CA LEU A 263 -5.14 25.67 17.03
C LEU A 263 -4.89 26.96 17.79
N PRO A 264 -4.33 28.01 17.17
CA PRO A 264 -4.11 29.29 17.83
C PRO A 264 -5.39 29.86 18.45
N GLY A 265 -5.31 30.23 19.73
CA GLY A 265 -6.43 30.83 20.47
C GLY A 265 -7.58 29.88 20.79
N GLN A 266 -7.44 28.57 20.55
CA GLN A 266 -8.46 27.56 20.86
C GLN A 266 -7.87 26.48 21.78
N PRO A 267 -8.70 25.83 22.62
CA PRO A 267 -8.23 24.71 23.43
C PRO A 267 -7.87 23.52 22.55
N ASP A 268 -6.84 22.78 22.97
CA ASP A 268 -6.41 21.55 22.33
C ASP A 268 -7.55 20.52 22.26
N ARG A 269 -7.69 19.87 21.10
CA ARG A 269 -8.72 18.86 20.86
C ARG A 269 -8.10 17.51 20.60
N ALA A 270 -8.60 16.49 21.30
CA ALA A 270 -8.28 15.11 20.98
C ALA A 270 -9.10 14.67 19.75
N VAL A 271 -8.43 14.14 18.74
CA VAL A 271 -9.05 13.64 17.50
C VAL A 271 -8.65 12.20 17.24
N ALA A 272 -9.60 11.37 16.82
CA ALA A 272 -9.33 9.99 16.47
C ALA A 272 -8.56 9.94 15.15
N LEU A 273 -7.29 9.54 15.22
CA LEU A 273 -6.40 9.47 14.06
C LEU A 273 -5.68 8.12 14.03
N LYS A 274 -6.46 7.05 14.22
CA LYS A 274 -5.95 5.69 14.32
C LYS A 274 -5.27 5.25 13.02
N ARG A 275 -4.12 4.58 13.14
CA ARG A 275 -3.51 3.84 12.02
C ARG A 275 -4.51 2.84 11.45
N ARG A 276 -4.67 2.85 10.13
CA ARG A 276 -5.60 1.99 9.42
C ARG A 276 -4.92 0.71 8.96
N GLU A 277 -5.69 -0.37 9.03
CA GLU A 277 -5.35 -1.69 8.48
C GLU A 277 -5.49 -1.70 6.97
N THR A 278 -4.77 -2.60 6.29
CA THR A 278 -4.79 -2.74 4.83
C THR A 278 -6.20 -2.93 4.26
N SER A 279 -7.07 -3.66 4.95
CA SER A 279 -8.48 -3.82 4.54
C SER A 279 -9.25 -2.50 4.49
N GLY A 280 -9.00 -1.60 5.44
CA GLY A 280 -9.62 -0.28 5.48
C GLY A 280 -9.05 0.68 4.44
N LEU A 281 -7.75 0.54 4.11
CA LEU A 281 -7.13 1.28 3.01
C LEU A 281 -7.67 0.80 1.66
N LEU A 282 -7.70 -0.51 1.44
CA LEU A 282 -8.23 -1.10 0.23
C LEU A 282 -9.71 -0.76 0.02
N ALA A 283 -10.54 -0.83 1.07
CA ALA A 283 -11.94 -0.44 0.99
C ALA A 283 -12.13 1.04 0.60
N GLU A 284 -11.19 1.93 0.94
CA GLU A 284 -11.22 3.31 0.45
C GLU A 284 -10.97 3.38 -1.05
N GLU A 285 -9.94 2.69 -1.54
CA GLU A 285 -9.59 2.65 -2.97
C GLU A 285 -10.68 1.99 -3.83
N LEU A 286 -11.44 1.04 -3.26
CA LEU A 286 -12.56 0.39 -3.96
C LEU A 286 -13.83 1.26 -4.01
N ARG A 287 -13.92 2.32 -3.21
CA ARG A 287 -15.11 3.20 -3.16
C ARG A 287 -15.21 4.14 -4.35
N ARG A 288 -14.08 4.64 -4.84
CA ARG A 288 -14.02 5.58 -5.96
C ARG A 288 -12.94 5.12 -6.94
N LEU A 289 -13.37 4.72 -8.12
CA LEU A 289 -12.47 4.16 -9.14
C LEU A 289 -11.98 5.20 -10.16
N ASP A 290 -12.57 6.39 -10.18
CA ASP A 290 -12.09 7.48 -11.03
C ASP A 290 -10.65 7.88 -10.68
N PRO A 291 -9.90 8.45 -11.64
CA PRO A 291 -8.60 9.05 -11.37
C PRO A 291 -8.65 10.03 -10.19
N ASP A 292 -7.65 9.95 -9.30
CA ASP A 292 -7.47 10.92 -8.22
C ASP A 292 -6.49 12.01 -8.68
N ASP A 293 -7.02 13.12 -9.16
CA ASP A 293 -6.22 14.26 -9.62
C ASP A 293 -5.39 14.89 -8.48
N THR A 294 -5.83 14.76 -7.23
CA THR A 294 -5.08 15.29 -6.07
C THR A 294 -3.86 14.43 -5.77
N TYR A 295 -4.02 13.11 -5.84
CA TYR A 295 -2.89 12.19 -5.80
C TYR A 295 -1.92 12.45 -6.94
N ALA A 296 -2.43 12.55 -8.18
CA ALA A 296 -1.61 12.84 -9.36
C ALA A 296 -0.80 14.12 -9.21
N SER A 297 -1.44 15.20 -8.73
CA SER A 297 -0.77 16.49 -8.49
C SER A 297 0.30 16.40 -7.42
N ALA A 298 -0.01 15.80 -6.26
CA ALA A 298 0.94 15.60 -5.18
C ALA A 298 2.14 14.73 -5.62
N LEU A 299 1.89 13.68 -6.39
CA LEU A 299 2.95 12.81 -6.90
C LEU A 299 3.85 13.52 -7.91
N ARG A 300 3.27 14.33 -8.81
CA ARG A 300 4.00 15.15 -9.80
C ARG A 300 4.76 16.32 -9.20
N PHE A 301 4.41 16.77 -7.99
CA PHE A 301 5.24 17.72 -7.25
C PHE A 301 6.66 17.18 -7.11
N GLY A 302 6.79 15.89 -6.77
CA GLY A 302 8.04 15.15 -6.74
C GLY A 302 8.83 15.34 -5.44
N VAL A 303 9.33 14.22 -4.91
CA VAL A 303 10.04 14.16 -3.61
C VAL A 303 11.30 15.04 -3.59
N ASP A 304 11.95 15.20 -4.75
CA ASP A 304 13.17 15.99 -4.91
C ASP A 304 12.98 17.50 -4.69
N ARG A 305 11.74 18.01 -4.78
CA ARG A 305 11.43 19.43 -4.58
C ARG A 305 11.19 19.80 -3.11
N LEU A 306 11.03 18.82 -2.23
CA LEU A 306 10.80 19.06 -0.81
C LEU A 306 12.07 19.50 -0.09
N GLY A 307 11.91 20.31 0.97
CA GLY A 307 13.00 20.67 1.88
C GLY A 307 13.28 19.60 2.95
N GLY A 308 14.44 19.64 3.60
CA GLY A 308 14.85 18.64 4.62
C GLY A 308 15.90 17.65 4.15
N THR A 309 16.21 16.65 4.97
CA THR A 309 17.43 15.80 5.02
C THR A 309 18.11 15.44 3.68
N HIS A 310 17.38 15.14 2.61
CA HIS A 310 17.98 14.84 1.30
C HIS A 310 18.50 16.07 0.52
N SER A 311 17.98 17.27 0.80
CA SER A 311 18.41 18.54 0.18
C SER A 311 19.69 19.11 0.81
N ALA A 312 20.05 18.66 2.02
CA ALA A 312 21.33 19.00 2.65
C ALA A 312 22.50 18.21 2.03
N SER A 313 22.29 16.92 1.71
CA SER A 313 23.31 16.08 1.09
C SER A 313 23.74 16.56 -0.30
N ARG A 314 22.83 17.08 -1.14
CA ARG A 314 23.20 17.70 -2.44
C ARG A 314 23.83 19.09 -2.33
N ARG A 315 23.58 19.82 -1.23
CA ARG A 315 24.20 21.14 -1.02
C ARG A 315 25.63 21.06 -0.50
N SER A 316 26.02 19.94 0.10
CA SER A 316 27.41 19.68 0.52
C SER A 316 28.34 19.29 -0.65
N GLU A 317 27.82 19.14 -1.87
CA GLU A 317 28.59 18.72 -3.06
C GLU A 317 28.81 19.85 -4.09
N ALA A 318 28.64 21.11 -3.68
CA ALA A 318 29.12 22.26 -4.45
C ALA A 318 30.59 22.53 -4.09
N PRO A 319 31.52 22.62 -5.07
CA PRO A 319 32.94 22.74 -4.77
C PRO A 319 33.23 24.10 -4.15
N ALA A 320 33.70 24.08 -2.90
CA ALA A 320 34.29 25.23 -2.24
C ALA A 320 35.51 25.68 -3.05
N GLN A 321 35.43 26.88 -3.63
CA GLN A 321 36.58 27.55 -4.22
C GLN A 321 37.62 27.78 -3.11
N ALA A 322 38.82 27.26 -3.35
CA ALA A 322 39.92 27.25 -2.41
C ALA A 322 40.40 28.68 -2.09
N THR A 323 40.40 29.03 -0.81
CA THR A 323 41.24 30.09 -0.25
C THR A 323 42.46 29.47 0.43
N THR A 324 43.63 29.79 -0.11
CA THR A 324 44.95 29.33 0.33
C THR A 324 45.31 29.89 1.73
N PRO A 325 45.80 29.08 2.69
CA PRO A 325 46.42 29.59 3.91
C PRO A 325 47.93 29.82 3.73
N LEU A 326 48.44 30.93 4.26
CA LEU A 326 49.87 31.25 4.36
C LEU A 326 50.51 30.65 5.64
N PRO A 327 51.84 30.42 5.69
CA PRO A 327 52.46 29.43 6.56
C PRO A 327 52.92 29.95 7.95
N VAL A 328 53.02 28.98 8.87
CA VAL A 328 53.39 29.07 10.30
C VAL A 328 54.91 29.18 10.50
N ARG A 329 55.36 29.77 11.62
CA ARG A 329 56.67 29.45 12.23
C ARG A 329 56.55 29.15 13.74
N PRO A 330 57.43 28.29 14.30
CA PRO A 330 57.17 27.53 15.52
C PRO A 330 57.97 28.03 16.74
N VAL A 331 57.51 27.69 17.95
CA VAL A 331 58.34 27.74 19.17
C VAL A 331 58.09 26.49 20.02
N GLN A 332 59.20 25.96 20.53
CA GLN A 332 59.41 24.65 21.16
C GLN A 332 58.90 24.58 22.61
N GLU A 333 58.50 23.38 22.98
CA GLU A 333 58.13 22.94 24.32
C GLU A 333 59.37 22.43 25.08
N SER A 334 59.48 22.77 26.36
CA SER A 334 60.47 22.21 27.28
C SER A 334 59.84 22.05 28.67
N ALA A 335 59.91 20.82 29.18
CA ALA A 335 59.63 20.39 30.55
C ALA A 335 60.67 21.01 31.54
N GLU A 336 60.59 21.04 32.88
CA GLU A 336 59.96 20.20 33.91
C GLU A 336 60.14 20.90 35.32
N PRO A 337 60.12 20.28 36.54
CA PRO A 337 59.12 20.55 37.59
C PRO A 337 59.66 20.95 39.01
N SER A 338 58.75 20.95 40.01
CA SER A 338 58.91 20.59 41.44
C SER A 338 58.81 21.70 42.49
N ARG A 339 57.92 21.49 43.49
CA ARG A 339 58.23 21.63 44.93
C ARG A 339 57.24 20.83 45.80
N THR A 340 57.85 20.20 46.81
CA THR A 340 57.43 19.15 47.74
C THR A 340 56.89 19.74 49.06
N ALA A 341 56.03 18.99 49.78
CA ALA A 341 56.26 18.52 51.17
C ALA A 341 54.96 18.05 51.88
N ALA A 342 55.10 17.00 52.69
CA ALA A 342 54.07 16.25 53.42
C ALA A 342 54.07 16.55 54.93
N SER A 343 52.96 16.25 55.64
CA SER A 343 52.96 15.61 56.98
C SER A 343 51.53 15.26 57.47
N ALA A 344 51.37 14.09 58.11
CA ALA A 344 50.21 13.57 58.87
C ALA A 344 50.32 13.97 60.39
N PRO A 345 49.51 13.51 61.39
CA PRO A 345 48.36 12.55 61.43
C PRO A 345 47.13 12.98 62.31
N ALA A 346 46.17 12.04 62.53
CA ALA A 346 44.81 12.14 63.15
C ALA A 346 44.74 12.33 64.70
N PRO A 347 43.55 12.49 65.36
CA PRO A 347 42.71 11.32 65.75
C PRO A 347 41.16 11.51 65.96
N ALA A 348 40.49 10.35 66.14
CA ALA A 348 39.35 10.00 67.03
C ALA A 348 37.85 10.18 66.62
N SER A 349 37.14 9.03 66.64
CA SER A 349 35.66 8.81 66.65
C SER A 349 35.07 8.88 68.09
N PRO A 350 33.72 8.82 68.28
CA PRO A 350 33.02 7.52 68.47
C PRO A 350 31.59 7.48 67.82
N ALA A 351 31.14 6.38 67.19
CA ALA A 351 30.50 5.15 67.70
C ALA A 351 28.95 5.15 67.62
N GLY A 352 28.38 4.07 67.06
CA GLY A 352 26.95 3.73 67.04
C GLY A 352 26.59 2.72 65.94
N ASP A 353 26.59 1.43 66.30
CA ASP A 353 26.29 0.19 65.54
C ASP A 353 24.94 0.21 64.77
N SER A 354 24.59 -0.61 63.76
CA SER A 354 24.85 -2.03 63.41
C SER A 354 24.42 -2.24 61.92
N GLU A 355 25.17 -2.89 61.01
CA GLU A 355 25.13 -4.34 60.64
C GLU A 355 23.70 -4.87 60.29
N VAL A 356 23.32 -5.60 59.22
CA VAL A 356 23.88 -6.55 58.21
C VAL A 356 22.85 -6.56 57.04
N GLY A 357 23.18 -6.51 55.74
CA GLY A 357 23.64 -7.61 54.88
C GLY A 357 22.49 -8.37 54.15
N ARG A 358 22.61 -8.47 52.82
CA ARG A 358 21.73 -9.25 51.89
C ARG A 358 21.57 -10.73 52.31
N PRO A 359 20.56 -11.43 51.78
CA PRO A 359 20.92 -12.51 50.84
C PRO A 359 19.96 -12.70 49.64
N SER A 360 20.49 -13.41 48.63
CA SER A 360 19.82 -13.91 47.42
C SER A 360 19.38 -15.40 47.63
N PRO A 361 18.75 -16.08 46.64
CA PRO A 361 17.50 -16.84 46.82
C PRO A 361 17.67 -18.37 46.96
N ALA A 362 16.65 -19.05 47.50
CA ALA A 362 16.07 -20.29 46.95
C ALA A 362 14.85 -20.81 47.75
N GLN A 363 13.98 -21.54 47.03
CA GLN A 363 13.05 -22.61 47.45
C GLN A 363 11.54 -22.28 47.60
N MET A 364 10.78 -22.88 46.69
CA MET A 364 9.31 -22.97 46.60
C MET A 364 8.69 -23.88 47.69
N PRO A 365 7.34 -23.93 47.78
CA PRO A 365 6.67 -25.04 47.10
C PRO A 365 5.39 -24.66 46.32
N ARG A 366 4.94 -25.67 45.56
CA ARG A 366 3.99 -25.70 44.45
C ARG A 366 2.51 -25.54 44.86
N SER A 367 1.70 -24.96 43.98
CA SER A 367 0.27 -25.33 43.86
C SER A 367 -0.30 -25.22 42.44
N ARG A 368 -0.65 -26.41 41.92
CA ARG A 368 -1.76 -26.81 41.01
C ARG A 368 -2.07 -26.04 39.71
N ARG A 369 -1.57 -26.66 38.63
CA ARG A 369 -2.21 -26.95 37.33
C ARG A 369 -3.76 -26.95 37.33
N GLN A 370 -4.36 -26.22 36.38
CA GLN A 370 -5.66 -26.55 35.80
C GLN A 370 -5.52 -26.67 34.27
N THR A 371 -5.85 -27.84 33.75
CA THR A 371 -6.03 -28.10 32.32
C THR A 371 -7.29 -28.93 32.13
N ARG A 372 -8.08 -28.53 31.11
CA ARG A 372 -9.02 -29.31 30.28
C ARG A 372 -10.32 -29.87 30.89
N SER A 373 -11.42 -29.55 30.20
CA SER A 373 -12.62 -30.39 29.95
C SER A 373 -13.48 -29.62 28.93
N GLU A 374 -13.51 -29.89 27.61
CA GLU A 374 -14.11 -31.02 26.89
C GLU A 374 -15.49 -31.42 27.44
N TYR A 375 -16.55 -30.85 26.84
CA TYR A 375 -17.92 -31.35 26.99
C TYR A 375 -18.52 -31.65 25.61
N SER A 376 -18.67 -32.95 25.35
CA SER A 376 -19.65 -33.54 24.43
C SER A 376 -20.63 -34.34 25.26
N PRO A 377 -21.91 -34.41 24.88
CA PRO A 377 -22.73 -35.56 25.24
C PRO A 377 -23.23 -36.28 23.98
N THR A 378 -22.80 -37.54 23.84
CA THR A 378 -23.52 -38.55 23.06
C THR A 378 -24.42 -39.37 23.99
N GLY A 379 -25.68 -39.53 23.58
CA GLY A 379 -26.45 -40.76 23.81
C GLY A 379 -27.55 -40.70 24.87
N ARG A 380 -28.82 -40.72 24.44
CA ARG A 380 -29.61 -41.96 24.41
C ARG A 380 -30.94 -41.76 23.69
N ALA A 381 -31.28 -42.78 22.91
CA ALA A 381 -32.53 -42.95 22.20
C ALA A 381 -33.70 -43.28 23.16
N SER A 382 -34.88 -42.78 22.81
CA SER A 382 -36.17 -43.45 23.04
C SER A 382 -37.05 -43.25 21.82
N ARG A 383 -37.57 -44.37 21.31
CA ARG A 383 -38.48 -44.53 20.16
C ARG A 383 -39.94 -44.30 20.57
N GLN A 384 -40.79 -44.28 19.53
CA GLN A 384 -42.27 -44.31 19.45
C GLN A 384 -42.84 -42.89 19.30
N GLY A 385 -43.31 -42.46 18.12
CA GLY A 385 -44.42 -43.03 17.32
C GLY A 385 -45.69 -42.23 17.67
N ALA A 386 -46.66 -41.91 16.83
CA ALA A 386 -46.93 -42.02 15.40
C ALA A 386 -48.00 -40.93 15.09
N ASP A 387 -48.38 -40.84 13.82
CA ASP A 387 -49.59 -40.15 13.30
C ASP A 387 -49.58 -38.62 13.26
N GLY A 388 -50.04 -37.94 12.22
CA GLY A 388 -50.70 -38.37 10.99
C GLY A 388 -51.46 -37.16 10.41
N ALA A 389 -51.48 -37.04 9.08
CA ALA A 389 -52.35 -36.16 8.27
C ALA A 389 -52.22 -34.63 8.49
N GLY A 390 -52.41 -33.76 7.51
CA GLY A 390 -52.88 -33.90 6.15
C GLY A 390 -53.37 -32.54 5.66
N ARG A 391 -52.97 -32.21 4.43
CA ARG A 391 -53.72 -31.43 3.41
C ARG A 391 -54.11 -29.97 3.66
N ARG A 392 -53.61 -29.16 2.72
CA ARG A 392 -54.30 -28.22 1.80
C ARG A 392 -55.11 -27.05 2.42
N GLY A 393 -54.78 -25.84 1.96
CA GLY A 393 -55.61 -24.63 2.07
C GLY A 393 -56.95 -24.74 1.31
N PRO A 394 -57.72 -23.65 1.11
CA PRO A 394 -57.22 -22.39 0.55
C PRO A 394 -57.82 -21.10 1.18
N ALA A 395 -57.51 -19.99 0.52
CA ALA A 395 -57.83 -18.60 0.80
C ALA A 395 -59.32 -18.27 0.90
N ASP A 396 -59.63 -17.17 1.58
CA ASP A 396 -60.77 -16.32 1.22
C ASP A 396 -60.53 -14.84 1.51
N HIS A 397 -61.18 -14.05 0.66
CA HIS A 397 -61.30 -12.61 0.54
C HIS A 397 -61.63 -11.86 1.84
N GLU A 398 -61.12 -10.63 1.98
CA GLU A 398 -61.99 -9.50 2.33
C GLU A 398 -61.45 -8.15 1.83
N ASP A 399 -62.37 -7.41 1.23
CA ASP A 399 -62.28 -6.08 0.65
C ASP A 399 -62.57 -5.01 1.72
N ARG A 400 -61.89 -3.86 1.66
CA ARG A 400 -62.43 -2.52 2.01
C ARG A 400 -61.37 -1.41 1.90
N GLY A 401 -61.68 -0.39 1.09
CA GLY A 401 -61.66 0.99 1.60
C GLY A 401 -60.59 1.98 1.12
N ARG A 402 -60.83 2.54 -0.08
CA ARG A 402 -60.75 3.97 -0.50
C ARG A 402 -59.60 4.93 -0.14
N ALA A 403 -59.34 5.76 -1.17
CA ALA A 403 -58.75 7.11 -1.24
C ALA A 403 -57.24 7.15 -1.55
N GLY A 404 -56.72 7.77 -2.63
CA GLY A 404 -57.30 8.70 -3.61
C GLY A 404 -56.37 9.91 -3.75
N LEU A 405 -55.38 9.88 -4.66
CA LEU A 405 -54.65 11.06 -5.14
C LEU A 405 -54.21 10.88 -6.62
N PRO A 406 -54.19 11.95 -7.44
CA PRO A 406 -54.26 11.84 -8.89
C PRO A 406 -52.90 11.74 -9.59
N ARG A 407 -52.91 11.04 -10.74
CA ARG A 407 -51.86 10.99 -11.75
C ARG A 407 -51.86 12.26 -12.60
N LEU A 408 -50.71 12.89 -12.78
CA LEU A 408 -50.42 13.79 -13.90
C LEU A 408 -49.52 13.05 -14.89
N ARG A 409 -49.99 12.95 -16.15
CA ARG A 409 -49.29 12.32 -17.27
C ARG A 409 -49.09 13.36 -18.39
N LEU A 410 -47.89 13.32 -18.94
CA LEU A 410 -47.45 13.69 -20.30
C LEU A 410 -47.51 15.16 -20.76
N GLY A 411 -46.31 15.69 -21.02
CA GLY A 411 -46.05 16.70 -22.03
C GLY A 411 -44.72 16.40 -22.74
N ARG A 412 -44.79 15.79 -23.93
CA ARG A 412 -43.68 15.60 -24.87
C ARG A 412 -43.81 16.73 -25.89
N ALA A 413 -42.81 17.60 -26.05
CA ALA A 413 -42.74 18.54 -27.16
C ALA A 413 -41.29 18.78 -27.59
N HIS A 414 -41.11 18.78 -28.90
CA HIS A 414 -39.88 18.98 -29.65
C HIS A 414 -39.27 20.37 -29.48
N GLY A 415 -37.93 20.44 -29.48
CA GLY A 415 -37.18 21.67 -29.70
C GLY A 415 -35.71 21.39 -29.95
N ARG A 416 -35.29 21.32 -31.21
CA ARG A 416 -33.88 21.43 -31.62
C ARG A 416 -33.36 22.83 -31.28
N PRO A 417 -32.04 22.98 -31.06
CA PRO A 417 -31.32 23.99 -31.82
C PRO A 417 -30.05 23.47 -32.48
N GLN A 418 -29.68 24.20 -33.52
CA GLN A 418 -28.60 23.99 -34.46
C GLN A 418 -27.21 24.27 -33.87
N ARG A 419 -26.22 23.56 -34.44
CA ARG A 419 -24.86 23.97 -34.85
C ARG A 419 -24.03 24.83 -33.88
N GLN A 420 -22.82 24.33 -33.58
CA GLN A 420 -21.57 24.96 -34.04
C GLN A 420 -20.42 23.94 -34.04
N ARG A 421 -19.81 23.76 -35.23
CA ARG A 421 -18.50 23.11 -35.44
C ARG A 421 -17.45 24.22 -35.44
N PRO A 422 -16.24 24.02 -34.89
CA PRO A 422 -15.10 24.83 -35.29
C PRO A 422 -14.45 24.24 -36.55
N ALA A 423 -14.20 25.13 -37.52
CA ALA A 423 -13.24 24.95 -38.61
C ALA A 423 -11.86 24.61 -38.02
N GLY A 424 -11.03 23.74 -38.60
CA GLY A 424 -10.66 23.71 -40.00
C GLY A 424 -9.57 24.75 -40.28
N ARG A 425 -8.33 24.54 -39.80
CA ARG A 425 -7.16 25.24 -40.31
C ARG A 425 -6.11 24.24 -40.78
N ALA A 426 -6.11 24.03 -42.10
CA ALA A 426 -5.07 23.34 -42.84
C ALA A 426 -3.83 24.23 -42.91
N GLY A 427 -2.69 23.72 -42.41
CA GLY A 427 -1.35 24.24 -42.68
C GLY A 427 -0.57 23.18 -43.45
N ARG A 428 -0.27 23.47 -44.71
CA ARG A 428 0.48 22.64 -45.67
C ARG A 428 2.00 22.76 -45.45
N ARG A 429 2.69 21.63 -45.70
CA ARG A 429 4.12 21.48 -46.14
C ARG A 429 5.17 21.79 -45.05
N ALA A 430 6.27 21.05 -44.89
CA ALA A 430 7.08 20.33 -45.87
C ALA A 430 7.83 19.12 -45.25
N ARG A 431 8.09 18.10 -46.07
CA ARG A 431 9.15 17.09 -45.87
C ARG A 431 10.47 17.64 -46.41
N PRO A 432 11.60 17.25 -45.82
CA PRO A 432 12.64 16.54 -46.58
C PRO A 432 13.19 15.37 -45.72
N GLY A 433 13.86 14.34 -46.20
CA GLY A 433 14.35 13.90 -47.48
C GLY A 433 15.01 12.54 -47.18
N ARG A 434 14.65 11.50 -47.93
CA ARG A 434 15.30 10.19 -47.86
C ARG A 434 16.66 10.28 -48.52
N HIS A 435 17.75 10.10 -47.77
CA HIS A 435 19.04 9.72 -48.36
C HIS A 435 19.19 8.20 -48.32
N ARG A 436 19.15 7.61 -49.51
CA ARG A 436 19.75 6.31 -49.82
C ARG A 436 21.27 6.52 -49.92
N LEU A 437 22.04 5.71 -49.22
CA LEU A 437 23.40 5.34 -49.63
C LEU A 437 23.50 3.81 -49.53
N GLY A 438 23.92 3.21 -50.65
CA GLY A 438 24.11 1.78 -50.83
C GLY A 438 25.44 1.27 -50.28
N PRO A 439 25.76 -0.01 -50.53
CA PRO A 439 26.57 -0.84 -49.64
C PRO A 439 28.06 -0.87 -50.01
N ALA A 440 28.92 -1.07 -49.01
CA ALA A 440 30.32 -1.45 -49.19
C ALA A 440 30.65 -2.73 -48.42
N ARG A 441 31.50 -3.53 -49.06
CA ARG A 441 31.75 -4.98 -48.96
C ARG A 441 32.67 -5.42 -47.79
N PRO A 442 32.82 -6.74 -47.57
CA PRO A 442 33.46 -7.33 -46.38
C PRO A 442 34.97 -7.48 -46.52
N VAL A 443 35.68 -7.57 -45.38
CA VAL A 443 37.10 -7.97 -45.31
C VAL A 443 37.19 -9.34 -44.63
N VAL A 444 37.74 -10.31 -45.35
CA VAL A 444 38.12 -11.66 -44.87
C VAL A 444 39.61 -11.87 -45.13
N GLY A 445 40.30 -12.42 -44.13
CA GLY A 445 41.57 -13.17 -44.25
C GLY A 445 42.85 -12.33 -44.12
N ARG A 446 43.94 -12.79 -43.50
CA ARG A 446 44.37 -14.17 -43.19
C ARG A 446 45.68 -14.14 -42.35
N ARG A 447 45.86 -15.21 -41.54
CA ARG A 447 47.12 -15.90 -41.09
C ARG A 447 48.09 -15.14 -40.15
N ALA A 448 48.41 -15.60 -38.93
CA ALA A 448 49.04 -16.86 -38.45
C ALA A 448 50.54 -16.95 -38.84
N VAL A 449 51.52 -16.95 -37.91
CA VAL A 449 52.21 -18.09 -37.21
C VAL A 449 53.63 -17.56 -36.76
N PRO A 450 54.52 -18.13 -35.90
CA PRO A 450 54.44 -19.03 -34.71
C PRO A 450 55.25 -18.58 -33.44
N ALA A 451 54.96 -19.30 -32.34
CA ALA A 451 55.78 -19.85 -31.24
C ALA A 451 57.27 -19.49 -31.01
N ARG A 452 57.61 -19.21 -29.73
CA ARG A 452 58.75 -19.69 -28.90
C ARG A 452 58.28 -19.54 -27.44
N GLY A 453 58.42 -20.43 -26.47
CA GLY A 453 59.43 -21.45 -26.18
C GLY A 453 59.83 -21.25 -24.70
N ARG A 454 59.46 -22.19 -23.81
CA ARG A 454 59.81 -22.28 -22.36
C ARG A 454 61.34 -22.27 -22.11
N PRO A 455 61.84 -22.02 -20.87
CA PRO A 455 61.96 -23.03 -19.78
C PRO A 455 61.43 -22.48 -18.42
N GLY A 456 60.93 -23.26 -17.44
CA GLY A 456 61.61 -24.29 -16.62
C GLY A 456 62.60 -23.59 -15.68
N THR A 457 62.44 -23.47 -14.36
CA THR A 457 62.57 -24.42 -13.21
C THR A 457 62.67 -23.47 -11.97
N GLN A 458 62.28 -23.74 -10.73
CA GLN A 458 62.19 -24.92 -9.85
C GLN A 458 60.98 -24.74 -8.91
#